data_AF-A0A6F8TGC5-F1
#
_entry.id   AF-A0A6F8TGC5-F1
#
_cell.length_a   1.000
_cell.length_b   1.000
_cell.length_c   1.000
_cell.angle_alpha   90.00
_cell.angle_beta   90.00
_cell.angle_gamma   90.00
#
_symmetry.space_group_name_H-M   'P 1'
#
loop_
_entity.id
_entity.type
_entity.pdbx_description
1 polymer ?
#
loop_
_entity_poly.entity_id
_entity_poly.type
_entity_poly.pdbx_seq_one_letter_code
_entity_poly.pdbx_strand_id
1 'polypeptide(L)'
;MLAIIYSSRYCTPTDKLKEIVVLHVNSNSLYHLLLKAFFEIKVAYQQAYRMAIEYRKWLTREIFELIFSLEIRALKPDANMVLNLIDGLMFEFLSTNSLGEREVVVEYFLSQLV
;
A
#
# COMPACT_ATOMS: atom_id res chain seq x y z
N MET A 1 -0.87 4.93 -11.97
CA MET A 1 -0.12 4.13 -10.98
C MET A 1 1.31 3.86 -11.41
N LEU A 2 1.59 3.17 -12.52
CA LEU A 2 2.98 2.92 -12.98
C LEU A 2 3.81 4.20 -13.16
N ALA A 3 3.20 5.28 -13.67
CA ALA A 3 3.89 6.56 -13.88
C ALA A 3 4.36 7.25 -12.59
N ILE A 4 3.85 6.86 -11.42
CA ILE A 4 4.16 7.51 -10.15
C ILE A 4 5.45 6.92 -9.55
N ILE A 5 5.57 5.59 -9.52
CA ILE A 5 6.75 4.86 -9.01
C ILE A 5 8.01 5.09 -9.88
N TYR A 6 7.81 5.35 -11.18
CA TYR A 6 8.87 5.68 -12.14
C TYR A 6 9.05 7.19 -12.36
N SER A 7 8.28 8.05 -11.68
CA SER A 7 8.48 9.49 -11.77
C SER A 7 9.77 9.87 -11.04
N SER A 8 10.64 10.64 -11.71
CA SER A 8 11.92 11.12 -11.17
C SER A 8 11.80 12.07 -9.98
N ARG A 9 10.58 12.32 -9.47
CA ARG A 9 10.33 13.20 -8.32
C ARG A 9 10.72 12.60 -6.98
N TYR A 10 10.92 11.28 -6.88
CA TYR A 10 11.24 10.61 -5.62
C TYR A 10 12.67 10.08 -5.66
N CYS A 11 13.53 10.72 -4.90
CA CYS A 11 14.98 10.55 -5.01
C CYS A 11 15.51 9.36 -4.18
N THR A 12 14.74 8.88 -3.19
CA THR A 12 15.14 7.78 -2.31
C THR A 12 14.13 6.62 -2.26
N PRO A 13 14.55 5.38 -1.93
CA PRO A 13 13.62 4.27 -1.71
C PRO A 13 12.61 4.55 -0.59
N THR A 14 12.99 5.34 0.42
CA THR A 14 12.09 5.77 1.50
C THR A 14 10.95 6.64 0.97
N ASP A 15 11.25 7.60 0.10
CA ASP A 15 10.24 8.49 -0.47
C ASP A 15 9.25 7.73 -1.34
N LYS A 16 9.74 6.76 -2.12
CA LYS A 16 8.89 5.87 -2.92
C LYS A 16 7.98 5.01 -2.05
N LEU A 17 8.51 4.45 -0.95
CA LEU A 17 7.73 3.64 -0.03
C LEU A 17 6.65 4.47 0.67
N LYS A 18 6.99 5.70 1.10
CA LYS A 18 6.03 6.69 1.65
C LYS A 18 4.90 6.95 0.68
N GLU A 19 5.22 7.22 -0.58
CA GLU A 19 4.22 7.50 -1.59
C GLU A 19 3.31 6.30 -1.88
N ILE A 20 3.88 5.09 -1.95
CA ILE A 20 3.08 3.86 -2.08
C ILE A 20 2.05 3.80 -0.96
N VAL A 21 2.45 3.95 0.30
CA VAL A 21 1.51 3.91 1.43
C VAL A 21 0.42 4.97 1.26
N VAL A 22 0.79 6.23 1.06
CA VAL A 22 -0.16 7.35 0.92
C VAL A 22 -1.15 7.16 -0.23
N LEU A 23 -0.70 6.68 -1.39
CA LEU A 23 -1.56 6.46 -2.54
C LEU A 23 -2.56 5.33 -2.34
N HIS A 24 -2.22 4.31 -1.56
CA HIS A 24 -3.08 3.14 -1.39
C HIS A 24 -4.08 3.32 -0.25
N VAL A 25 -3.73 4.12 0.76
CA VAL A 25 -4.62 4.44 1.89
C VAL A 25 -5.54 5.64 1.60
N ASN A 26 -5.35 6.34 0.48
CA ASN A 26 -6.22 7.44 0.05
C ASN A 26 -7.64 6.92 -0.27
N SER A 27 -8.68 7.61 0.24
CA SER A 27 -10.08 7.25 0.01
C SER A 27 -10.48 7.23 -1.48
N ASN A 28 -9.84 8.05 -2.30
CA ASN A 28 -10.07 8.12 -3.75
C ASN A 28 -9.21 7.11 -4.53
N SER A 29 -8.38 6.31 -3.85
CA SER A 29 -7.51 5.32 -4.49
C SER A 29 -8.33 4.17 -5.07
N LEU A 30 -7.99 3.70 -6.26
CA LEU A 30 -8.59 2.48 -6.83
C LEU A 30 -8.26 1.20 -6.03
N TYR A 31 -7.39 1.29 -5.02
CA TYR A 31 -7.04 0.16 -4.16
C TYR A 31 -8.24 -0.41 -3.39
N HIS A 32 -9.24 0.40 -3.03
CA HIS A 32 -10.46 -0.12 -2.40
C HIS A 32 -11.22 -1.09 -3.33
N LEU A 33 -11.18 -0.88 -4.65
CA LEU A 33 -11.81 -1.79 -5.62
C LEU A 33 -11.06 -3.12 -5.68
N LEU A 34 -9.73 -3.11 -5.54
CA LEU A 34 -8.93 -4.32 -5.47
C LEU A 34 -9.24 -5.12 -4.20
N LEU A 35 -9.36 -4.46 -3.05
CA LEU A 35 -9.81 -5.10 -1.81
C LEU A 35 -11.20 -5.72 -1.99
N LYS A 36 -12.16 -4.95 -2.52
CA LYS A 36 -13.51 -5.44 -2.83
C LYS A 36 -13.47 -6.68 -3.75
N ALA A 37 -12.53 -6.71 -4.69
CA ALA A 37 -12.34 -7.85 -5.58
C ALA A 37 -11.99 -9.16 -4.86
N PHE A 38 -11.16 -9.08 -3.81
CA PHE A 38 -10.76 -10.25 -3.03
C PHE A 38 -11.91 -10.86 -2.22
N PHE A 39 -12.80 -10.04 -1.69
CA PHE A 39 -13.85 -10.48 -0.76
C PHE A 39 -15.19 -10.78 -1.43
N GLU A 40 -15.57 -10.01 -2.44
CA GLU A 40 -16.97 -9.99 -2.89
C GLU A 40 -17.20 -10.66 -4.25
N ILE A 41 -16.27 -10.53 -5.19
CA ILE A 41 -16.55 -10.80 -6.62
C ILE A 41 -15.74 -11.95 -7.23
N LYS A 42 -15.07 -12.76 -6.40
CA LYS A 42 -14.26 -13.90 -6.87
C LYS A 42 -15.01 -14.84 -7.82
N VAL A 43 -16.27 -15.14 -7.52
CA VAL A 43 -17.10 -16.05 -8.33
C VAL A 43 -17.73 -15.32 -9.52
N ALA A 44 -18.25 -14.11 -9.29
CA ALA A 44 -19.00 -13.36 -10.31
C ALA A 44 -18.09 -12.72 -11.38
N TYR A 45 -16.86 -12.36 -11.04
CA TYR A 45 -15.95 -11.62 -11.90
C TYR A 45 -14.52 -12.16 -11.81
N GLN A 46 -14.32 -13.41 -12.25
CA GLN A 46 -13.05 -14.13 -12.18
C GLN A 46 -11.86 -13.37 -12.80
N GLN A 47 -12.08 -12.62 -13.89
CA GLN A 47 -11.03 -11.84 -14.53
C GLN A 47 -10.57 -10.67 -13.65
N ALA A 48 -11.50 -9.96 -13.00
CA ALA A 48 -11.17 -8.88 -12.06
C ALA A 48 -10.42 -9.43 -10.84
N TYR A 49 -10.85 -10.58 -10.31
CA TYR A 49 -10.16 -11.27 -9.24
C TYR A 49 -8.73 -11.68 -9.62
N ARG A 50 -8.52 -12.20 -10.84
CA ARG A 50 -7.18 -12.52 -11.35
C ARG A 50 -6.28 -11.29 -11.42
N MET A 51 -6.81 -10.17 -11.95
CA MET A 51 -6.06 -8.91 -11.99
C MET A 51 -5.69 -8.42 -10.59
N ALA A 52 -6.58 -8.57 -9.61
CA ALA A 52 -6.29 -8.21 -8.22
C ALA A 52 -5.15 -9.04 -7.63
N ILE A 53 -5.12 -10.36 -7.88
CA ILE A 53 -4.02 -11.24 -7.46
C ILE A 53 -2.69 -10.79 -8.08
N GLU A 54 -2.65 -10.57 -9.39
CA GLU A 54 -1.41 -10.20 -10.08
C GLU A 54 -0.90 -8.83 -9.63
N TYR A 55 -1.81 -7.88 -9.42
CA TYR A 55 -1.47 -6.58 -8.85
C TYR A 55 -0.87 -6.72 -7.45
N ARG A 56 -1.47 -7.53 -6.58
CA ARG A 56 -0.98 -7.74 -5.21
C ARG A 56 0.42 -8.37 -5.21
N LYS A 57 0.68 -9.37 -6.06
CA LYS A 57 2.03 -9.95 -6.22
C LYS A 57 3.06 -8.91 -6.66
N TRP A 58 2.70 -8.08 -7.65
CA TRP A 58 3.58 -7.02 -8.11
C TRP A 58 3.86 -5.99 -7.02
N LEU A 59 2.84 -5.53 -6.29
CA LEU A 59 2.98 -4.57 -5.21
C LEU A 59 3.84 -5.12 -4.06
N THR A 60 3.66 -6.39 -3.66
CA THR A 60 4.51 -7.05 -2.66
C THR A 60 5.97 -7.04 -3.10
N ARG A 61 6.25 -7.38 -4.36
CA ARG A 61 7.61 -7.39 -4.88
C ARG A 61 8.21 -5.99 -4.90
N GLU A 62 7.47 -4.99 -5.36
CA GLU A 62 7.93 -3.60 -5.41
C GLU A 62 8.29 -3.08 -4.00
N ILE A 63 7.41 -3.31 -3.02
CA ILE A 63 7.66 -2.95 -1.62
C ILE A 63 8.89 -3.69 -1.08
N PHE A 64 9.04 -4.98 -1.40
CA PHE A 64 10.20 -5.76 -1.00
C PHE A 64 11.51 -5.17 -1.54
N GLU A 65 11.58 -4.86 -2.83
CA GLU A 65 12.79 -4.27 -3.46
C GLU A 65 13.12 -2.91 -2.86
N LEU A 66 12.11 -2.07 -2.61
CA LEU A 66 12.28 -0.77 -1.95
C LEU A 66 12.84 -0.95 -0.55
N ILE A 67 12.24 -1.80 0.27
CA ILE A 67 12.69 -2.09 1.64
C ILE A 67 14.12 -2.66 1.61
N PHE A 68 14.39 -3.61 0.72
CA PHE A 68 15.72 -4.21 0.59
C PHE A 68 16.78 -3.15 0.32
N SER A 69 16.45 -2.18 -0.54
CA SER A 69 17.29 -1.04 -0.92
C SER A 69 17.45 0.04 0.16
N LEU A 70 16.71 -0.04 1.28
CA LEU A 70 16.86 0.90 2.38
C LEU A 70 18.11 0.57 3.23
N GLU A 71 19.02 1.55 3.34
CA GLU A 71 20.12 1.56 4.32
C GLU A 71 19.61 2.06 5.70
N ILE A 72 18.69 1.32 6.34
CA ILE A 72 18.12 1.72 7.64
C ILE A 72 19.00 1.20 8.79
N ARG A 73 19.16 2.01 9.85
CA ARG A 73 19.76 1.60 11.14
C ARG A 73 18.72 1.05 12.15
N ALA A 74 17.44 1.04 11.81
CA ALA A 74 16.29 0.70 12.67
C ALA A 74 15.49 -0.52 12.14
N LEU A 75 14.29 -0.77 12.69
CA LEU A 75 13.40 -1.88 12.33
C LEU A 75 13.16 -1.90 10.81
N LYS A 76 13.56 -2.97 10.14
CA LYS A 76 13.30 -3.20 8.72
C LYS A 76 11.95 -3.93 8.61
N PRO A 77 10.82 -3.25 8.34
CA PRO A 77 9.56 -3.95 8.15
C PRO A 77 9.70 -4.91 6.97
N ASP A 78 9.02 -6.04 7.01
CA ASP A 78 8.90 -6.86 5.81
C ASP A 78 7.79 -6.31 4.88
N ALA A 79 7.79 -6.75 3.61
CA ALA A 79 6.81 -6.27 2.64
C ALA A 79 5.36 -6.60 3.00
N ASN A 80 5.13 -7.71 3.72
CA ASN A 80 3.80 -8.09 4.19
C ASN A 80 3.32 -7.18 5.32
N MET A 81 4.21 -6.73 6.22
CA MET A 81 3.86 -5.74 7.25
C MET A 81 3.34 -4.45 6.61
N VAL A 82 4.01 -3.93 5.59
CA VAL A 82 3.56 -2.72 4.89
C VAL A 82 2.22 -2.95 4.18
N LEU A 83 2.04 -4.10 3.52
CA LEU A 83 0.77 -4.44 2.88
C LEU A 83 -0.37 -4.60 3.89
N ASN A 84 -0.12 -5.23 5.03
CA ASN A 84 -1.11 -5.40 6.09
C ASN A 84 -1.51 -4.06 6.72
N LEU A 85 -0.56 -3.13 6.84
CA LEU A 85 -0.86 -1.75 7.24
C LEU A 85 -1.81 -1.08 6.24
N ILE A 86 -1.49 -1.15 4.95
CA ILE A 86 -2.35 -0.59 3.89
C ILE A 86 -3.74 -1.22 3.93
N ASP A 87 -3.83 -2.56 3.99
CA ASP A 87 -5.09 -3.28 4.04
C ASP A 87 -5.90 -2.90 5.29
N GLY A 88 -5.27 -2.85 6.46
CA GLY A 88 -5.92 -2.50 7.73
C GLY A 88 -6.52 -1.09 7.71
N LEU A 89 -5.76 -0.10 7.24
CA LEU A 89 -6.22 1.28 7.13
C LEU A 89 -7.36 1.44 6.11
N MET A 90 -7.35 0.62 5.06
CA MET A 90 -8.43 0.59 4.08
C MET A 90 -9.65 -0.17 4.56
N PHE A 91 -9.49 -1.19 5.41
CA PHE A 91 -10.62 -1.84 6.07
C PHE A 91 -11.29 -0.94 7.08
N GLU A 92 -10.49 -0.25 7.89
CA GLU A 92 -10.97 0.77 8.81
C GLU A 92 -11.79 1.81 8.04
N PHE A 93 -11.27 2.34 6.93
CA PHE A 93 -12.01 3.25 6.04
C PHE A 93 -13.38 2.72 5.60
N LEU A 94 -13.44 1.46 5.19
CA LEU A 94 -14.68 0.85 4.73
C LEU A 94 -15.67 0.63 5.89
N SER A 95 -15.18 0.54 7.14
CA SER A 95 -15.96 0.30 8.35
C SER A 95 -16.37 1.57 9.10
N THR A 96 -15.52 2.60 9.09
CA THR A 96 -15.67 3.86 9.83
C THR A 96 -15.32 5.00 8.87
N ASN A 97 -16.19 6.02 8.79
CA ASN A 97 -15.91 7.22 8.01
C ASN A 97 -14.90 8.17 8.72
N SER A 98 -14.08 7.69 9.66
CA SER A 98 -13.10 8.51 10.39
C SER A 98 -11.80 8.66 9.57
N LEU A 99 -11.57 9.85 9.02
CA LEU A 99 -10.37 10.15 8.22
C LEU A 99 -9.13 10.46 9.10
N GLY A 100 -9.32 11.06 10.28
CA GLY A 100 -8.22 11.58 11.10
C GLY A 100 -7.34 10.52 11.78
N GLU A 101 -7.90 9.39 12.20
CA GLU A 101 -7.13 8.32 12.88
C GLU A 101 -6.14 7.64 11.92
N ARG A 102 -6.51 7.53 10.64
CA ARG A 102 -5.67 6.97 9.58
C ARG A 102 -4.40 7.76 9.34
N GLU A 103 -4.52 9.09 9.24
CA GLU A 103 -3.40 9.98 8.94
C GLU A 103 -2.34 9.88 10.02
N VAL A 104 -2.75 9.82 11.30
CA VAL A 104 -1.85 9.62 12.45
C VAL A 104 -1.10 8.30 12.37
N VAL A 105 -1.77 7.19 12.04
CA VAL A 105 -1.14 5.88 11.94
C VAL A 105 -0.14 5.83 10.78
N VAL A 106 -0.48 6.44 9.64
CA VAL A 106 0.43 6.56 8.48
C VAL A 106 1.65 7.40 8.87
N GLU A 107 1.47 8.59 9.44
CA GLU A 107 2.57 9.45 9.87
C GLU A 107 3.49 8.75 10.89
N TYR A 108 2.90 8.07 11.88
CA TYR A 108 3.66 7.30 12.86
C TYR A 108 4.50 6.21 12.20
N PHE A 109 3.91 5.38 11.33
CA PHE A 109 4.65 4.35 10.61
C PHE A 109 5.79 4.94 9.76
N LEU A 110 5.51 6.01 9.01
CA LEU A 110 6.51 6.65 8.16
C LEU A 110 7.65 7.31 8.96
N SER A 111 7.38 7.75 10.19
CA SER A 111 8.42 8.27 11.10
C SER A 111 9.43 7.22 11.55
N GLN A 112 9.05 5.94 11.55
CA GLN A 112 9.93 4.83 11.93
C GLN A 112 10.88 4.38 10.79
N LEU A 113 10.64 4.86 9.56
CA LEU A 113 11.42 4.53 8.37
C LEU A 113 12.58 5.50 8.09
N VAL A 114 12.67 6.60 8.84
CA VAL A 114 13.68 7.67 8.74
C VAL A 114 14.66 7.55 9.90
#